data_AF-A0A929BSW7-F1
#
_entry.id   AF-A0A929BSW7-F1
#
_cell.length_a   1.000
_cell.length_b   1.000
_cell.length_c   1.000
_cell.angle_alpha   90.00
_cell.angle_beta   90.00
_cell.angle_gamma   90.00
#
_symmetry.space_group_name_H-M   'P 1'
#
loop_
_entity.id
_entity.type
_entity.pdbx_description
1 polymer ?
#
loop_
_entity_poly.entity_id
_entity_poly.type
_entity_poly.pdbx_seq_one_letter_code
_entity_poly.pdbx_strand_id
1 'polypeptide(L)'
;MAGYVESLLGEREKIILIAHQHWFILVRAIVLEIIIILILIALTIIAGANLSEFALLIGAVGTILLLLPLSTMIRDILDWTNRQYIVTNRRVIQISGILSKNVTDSSLVKVTDVKMEQSAFGRLFNYGDIEILTASEFGVNLFRRIEEPIVFKTTMLNAKERLEQGDGADPPTEDILEIIASLDRLRDLGILSEEEFNQKKEELLARL
;
A
#
# COMPACT_ATOMS: atom_id res chain seq x y z
N MET A 1 -7.83 -9.66 -2.58
CA MET A 1 -6.52 -9.12 -3.05
C MET A 1 -5.33 -9.72 -2.32
N ALA A 2 -5.45 -10.18 -1.06
CA ALA A 2 -4.34 -10.81 -0.33
C ALA A 2 -3.57 -11.88 -1.14
N GLY A 3 -4.28 -12.82 -1.77
CA GLY A 3 -3.64 -13.85 -2.61
C GLY A 3 -2.92 -13.33 -3.86
N TYR A 4 -3.33 -12.18 -4.42
CA TYR A 4 -2.59 -11.58 -5.55
C TYR A 4 -1.28 -10.97 -5.06
N VAL A 5 -1.30 -10.28 -3.92
CA VAL A 5 -0.08 -9.74 -3.29
C VAL A 5 0.89 -10.85 -2.95
N GLU A 6 0.42 -11.94 -2.34
CA GLU A 6 1.25 -13.10 -1.99
C GLU A 6 1.91 -13.73 -3.22
N SER A 7 1.21 -13.78 -4.37
CA SER A 7 1.77 -14.30 -5.61
C SER A 7 2.91 -13.45 -6.20
N LEU A 8 3.06 -12.20 -5.76
CA LEU A 8 4.13 -11.30 -6.19
C LEU A 8 5.40 -11.44 -5.32
N LEU A 9 5.32 -12.10 -4.17
CA LEU A 9 6.43 -12.22 -3.21
C LEU A 9 7.42 -13.32 -3.65
N GLY A 10 8.71 -13.06 -3.46
CA GLY A 10 9.73 -14.11 -3.57
C GLY A 10 9.70 -15.10 -2.39
N GLU A 11 10.37 -16.24 -2.55
CA GLU A 11 10.33 -17.37 -1.59
C GLU A 11 10.67 -17.00 -0.13
N ARG A 12 11.52 -15.98 0.10
CA ARG A 12 11.89 -15.46 1.43
C ARG A 12 11.50 -13.99 1.63
N GLU A 13 10.52 -13.51 0.88
CA GLU A 13 10.03 -12.14 0.97
C GLU A 13 8.80 -12.08 1.89
N LYS A 14 8.85 -11.23 2.92
CA LYS A 14 7.78 -11.06 3.92
C LYS A 14 7.23 -9.64 3.82
N ILE A 15 5.91 -9.51 3.87
CA ILE A 15 5.24 -8.21 3.97
C ILE A 15 5.43 -7.70 5.40
N ILE A 16 5.89 -6.46 5.53
CA ILE A 16 6.08 -5.79 6.82
C ILE A 16 4.91 -4.85 7.10
N LEU A 17 4.47 -4.11 6.07
CA LEU A 17 3.37 -3.15 6.18
C LEU A 17 2.58 -3.08 4.88
N ILE A 18 1.26 -3.00 5.01
CA ILE A 18 0.34 -2.66 3.91
C ILE A 18 -0.33 -1.34 4.28
N ALA A 19 -0.12 -0.32 3.45
CA ALA A 19 -0.76 0.98 3.58
C ALA A 19 -1.69 1.24 2.40
N HIS A 20 -2.69 2.09 2.66
CA HIS A 20 -3.71 2.47 1.69
C HIS A 20 -3.71 3.98 1.50
N GLN A 21 -4.35 4.41 0.42
CA GLN A 21 -4.60 5.83 0.22
C GLN A 21 -5.65 6.33 1.22
N HIS A 22 -5.44 7.51 1.80
CA HIS A 22 -6.34 8.04 2.80
C HIS A 22 -7.76 8.29 2.25
N TRP A 23 -8.79 7.90 3.02
CA TRP A 23 -10.20 7.95 2.63
C TRP A 23 -10.71 9.37 2.32
N PHE A 24 -10.12 10.40 2.93
CA PHE A 24 -10.48 11.80 2.71
C PHE A 24 -10.39 12.20 1.22
N ILE A 25 -9.48 11.57 0.48
CA ILE A 25 -9.30 11.84 -0.95
C ILE A 25 -10.52 11.36 -1.74
N LEU A 26 -10.99 10.17 -1.41
CA LEU A 26 -12.20 9.61 -1.98
C LEU A 26 -13.42 10.43 -1.59
N VAL A 27 -13.56 10.79 -0.31
CA VAL A 27 -14.72 11.58 0.16
C VAL A 27 -14.78 12.94 -0.51
N ARG A 28 -13.65 13.64 -0.67
CA ARG A 28 -13.62 14.92 -1.39
C ARG A 28 -14.09 14.76 -2.84
N ALA A 29 -13.67 13.70 -3.54
CA ALA A 29 -14.09 13.44 -4.92
C ALA A 29 -15.60 13.13 -4.98
N ILE A 30 -16.07 12.21 -4.15
CA ILE A 30 -17.48 11.79 -4.10
C ILE A 30 -18.41 12.96 -3.73
N VAL A 31 -18.02 13.82 -2.79
CA VAL A 31 -18.86 14.98 -2.39
C VAL A 31 -19.06 15.94 -3.57
N LEU A 32 -18.02 16.21 -4.36
CA LEU A 32 -18.15 17.07 -5.54
C LEU A 32 -19.07 16.44 -6.60
N GLU A 33 -18.96 15.13 -6.81
CA GLU A 33 -19.82 14.42 -7.76
C GLU A 33 -21.28 14.36 -7.28
N ILE A 34 -21.53 14.17 -5.99
CA ILE A 34 -22.87 14.23 -5.40
C ILE A 34 -23.48 15.62 -5.64
N ILE A 35 -22.72 16.70 -5.44
CA ILE A 35 -23.20 18.07 -5.70
C ILE A 35 -23.56 18.24 -7.18
N ILE A 36 -22.71 17.76 -8.10
CA ILE A 36 -22.98 17.80 -9.55
C ILE A 36 -24.25 17.02 -9.88
N ILE A 37 -24.42 15.81 -9.33
CA ILE A 37 -25.61 14.98 -9.51
C ILE A 37 -26.86 15.71 -9.03
N LEU A 38 -26.83 16.32 -7.84
CA LEU A 38 -27.96 17.08 -7.29
C LEU A 38 -28.32 18.29 -8.16
N ILE A 39 -27.32 19.01 -8.68
CA ILE A 39 -27.54 20.14 -9.59
C ILE A 39 -28.20 19.64 -10.89
N LEU A 40 -27.70 18.55 -11.48
CA LEU A 40 -28.26 17.99 -12.71
C LEU A 40 -29.71 17.51 -12.52
N ILE A 41 -30.01 16.87 -11.39
CA ILE A 41 -31.38 16.48 -11.04
C ILE A 41 -32.27 17.72 -10.92
N ALA A 42 -31.84 18.74 -10.17
CA ALA A 42 -32.61 19.96 -9.99
C ALA A 42 -32.88 20.67 -11.33
N LEU A 43 -31.86 20.80 -12.18
CA LEU A 43 -32.00 21.39 -13.52
C LEU A 43 -32.95 20.59 -14.41
N THR A 44 -32.90 19.27 -14.37
CA THR A 44 -33.78 18.39 -15.14
C THR A 44 -35.24 18.57 -14.71
N ILE A 45 -35.50 18.62 -13.39
CA ILE A 45 -36.84 18.84 -12.84
C ILE A 45 -37.37 20.23 -13.20
N ILE A 46 -36.56 21.28 -13.00
CA ILE A 46 -36.95 22.66 -13.30
C ILE A 46 -37.22 22.83 -14.80
N ALA A 47 -36.34 22.34 -15.67
CA ALA A 47 -36.52 22.42 -17.11
C ALA A 47 -37.76 21.64 -17.58
N GLY A 48 -37.98 20.43 -17.05
CA GLY A 48 -39.17 19.63 -17.34
C GLY A 48 -40.48 20.29 -16.90
N ALA A 49 -40.46 21.04 -15.80
CA ALA A 49 -41.63 21.79 -15.32
C ALA A 49 -41.94 23.05 -16.14
N ASN A 50 -40.91 23.73 -16.67
CA ASN A 50 -41.08 24.96 -17.46
C ASN A 50 -41.36 24.69 -18.95
N LEU A 51 -40.91 23.54 -19.47
CA LEU A 51 -41.04 23.15 -20.87
C LEU A 51 -41.83 21.84 -20.98
N SER A 52 -43.09 21.87 -20.55
CA SER A 52 -43.93 20.68 -20.39
C SER A 52 -44.09 19.85 -21.67
N GLU A 53 -44.12 20.51 -22.84
CA GLU A 53 -44.18 19.83 -24.16
C GLU A 53 -42.95 18.94 -24.43
N PHE A 54 -41.81 19.28 -23.83
CA PHE A 54 -40.55 18.55 -23.96
C PHE A 54 -40.17 17.75 -22.71
N ALA A 55 -41.06 17.65 -21.71
CA ALA A 55 -40.74 17.07 -20.40
C ALA A 55 -40.16 15.63 -20.49
N LEU A 56 -40.74 14.79 -21.36
CA LEU A 56 -40.22 13.42 -21.58
C LEU A 56 -38.83 13.42 -22.20
N LEU A 57 -38.57 14.30 -23.17
CA LEU A 57 -37.27 14.44 -23.81
C LEU A 57 -36.22 14.96 -22.82
N ILE A 58 -36.57 15.99 -22.04
CA ILE A 58 -35.71 16.57 -21.01
C ILE A 58 -35.38 15.53 -19.93
N GLY A 59 -36.38 14.77 -19.47
CA GLY A 59 -36.18 13.69 -18.51
C GLY A 59 -35.26 12.58 -19.05
N ALA A 60 -35.43 12.18 -20.32
CA ALA A 60 -34.56 11.20 -20.96
C ALA A 60 -33.11 11.70 -21.08
N VAL A 61 -32.92 12.93 -21.55
CA VAL A 61 -31.59 13.56 -21.67
C VAL A 61 -30.94 13.73 -20.29
N GLY A 62 -31.69 14.22 -19.30
CA GLY A 62 -31.19 14.38 -17.92
C GLY A 62 -30.77 13.05 -17.31
N THR A 63 -31.53 11.98 -17.56
CA THR A 63 -31.17 10.62 -17.10
C THR A 63 -29.87 10.13 -17.73
N ILE A 64 -29.72 10.29 -19.05
CA ILE A 64 -28.48 9.91 -19.75
C ILE A 64 -27.29 10.72 -19.22
N LEU A 65 -27.49 12.02 -19.00
CA LEU A 65 -26.44 12.91 -18.50
C LEU A 65 -26.00 12.53 -17.09
N LEU A 66 -26.92 12.03 -16.26
CA LEU A 66 -26.65 11.56 -14.90
C LEU A 66 -25.81 10.28 -14.83
N LEU A 67 -25.78 9.48 -15.91
CA LEU A 67 -24.93 8.30 -15.98
C LEU A 67 -23.43 8.64 -16.00
N LEU A 68 -23.05 9.82 -16.49
CA LEU A 68 -21.65 10.25 -16.55
C LEU A 68 -21.03 10.40 -15.14
N PRO A 69 -21.54 11.27 -14.25
CA PRO A 69 -20.97 11.41 -12.90
C PRO A 69 -21.11 10.13 -12.08
N LEU A 70 -22.14 9.32 -12.32
CA LEU A 70 -22.28 8.04 -11.63
C LEU A 70 -21.18 7.04 -12.03
N SER A 71 -20.85 7.01 -13.32
CA SER A 71 -19.77 6.17 -13.85
C SER A 71 -18.40 6.61 -13.34
N THR A 72 -18.13 7.91 -13.26
CA THR A 72 -16.89 8.43 -12.69
C THR A 72 -16.80 8.12 -11.19
N MET A 73 -17.88 8.27 -10.44
CA MET A 73 -17.93 7.92 -9.01
C MET A 73 -17.55 6.47 -8.75
N ILE A 74 -18.13 5.56 -9.53
CA ILE A 74 -17.82 4.13 -9.42
C ILE A 74 -16.35 3.87 -9.76
N ARG A 75 -15.81 4.52 -10.81
CA ARG A 75 -14.40 4.37 -11.18
C ARG A 75 -13.47 4.87 -10.09
N ASP A 76 -13.75 6.02 -9.48
CA ASP A 76 -12.92 6.60 -8.43
C ASP A 76 -12.92 5.73 -7.16
N ILE A 77 -14.08 5.20 -6.77
CA ILE A 77 -14.19 4.23 -5.67
C ILE A 77 -13.37 2.97 -5.97
N LEU A 78 -13.51 2.43 -7.17
CA LEU A 78 -12.78 1.23 -7.58
C LEU A 78 -11.27 1.51 -7.61
N ASP A 79 -10.83 2.61 -8.18
CA ASP A 79 -9.43 2.96 -8.27
C ASP A 79 -8.82 3.17 -6.87
N TRP A 80 -9.50 3.90 -5.98
CA TRP A 80 -9.07 4.08 -4.59
C TRP A 80 -8.96 2.75 -3.83
N THR A 81 -9.98 1.89 -3.96
CA THR A 81 -10.01 0.56 -3.29
C THR A 81 -8.92 -0.38 -3.81
N ASN A 82 -8.55 -0.24 -5.09
CA ASN A 82 -7.56 -1.10 -5.74
C ASN A 82 -6.11 -0.59 -5.60
N ARG A 83 -5.88 0.60 -5.05
CA ARG A 83 -4.53 1.14 -4.80
C ARG A 83 -3.99 0.66 -3.47
N GLN A 84 -2.84 0.02 -3.50
CA GLN A 84 -2.15 -0.49 -2.31
C GLN A 84 -0.66 -0.15 -2.36
N TYR A 85 -0.11 0.20 -1.21
CA TYR A 85 1.32 0.48 -1.02
C TYR A 85 1.86 -0.51 0.00
N ILE A 86 2.87 -1.29 -0.39
CA ILE A 86 3.30 -2.45 0.40
C ILE A 86 4.80 -2.33 0.64
N VAL A 87 5.20 -2.41 1.90
CA VAL A 87 6.60 -2.47 2.30
C VAL A 87 6.94 -3.92 2.62
N THR A 88 7.95 -4.46 1.94
CA THR A 88 8.51 -5.80 2.21
C THR A 88 9.90 -5.69 2.80
N ASN A 89 10.51 -6.82 3.17
CA ASN A 89 11.92 -6.88 3.58
C ASN A 89 12.92 -6.66 2.43
N ARG A 90 12.48 -6.51 1.18
CA ARG A 90 13.37 -6.37 0.00
C ARG A 90 13.09 -5.15 -0.87
N ARG A 91 11.82 -4.76 -0.99
CA ARG A 91 11.36 -3.69 -1.89
C ARG A 91 10.10 -3.03 -1.33
N VAL A 92 9.71 -1.96 -2.00
CA VAL A 92 8.41 -1.33 -1.85
C VAL A 92 7.63 -1.55 -3.13
N ILE A 93 6.39 -2.00 -3.00
CA ILE A 93 5.51 -2.37 -4.10
C ILE A 93 4.33 -1.41 -4.11
N GLN A 94 4.07 -0.82 -5.28
CA GLN A 94 2.85 -0.06 -5.54
C GLN A 94 1.98 -0.85 -6.50
N ILE A 95 0.75 -1.16 -6.08
CA ILE A 95 -0.25 -1.81 -6.91
C ILE A 95 -1.34 -0.78 -7.24
N SER A 96 -1.72 -0.69 -8.52
CA SER A 96 -2.80 0.18 -8.97
C SER A 96 -3.56 -0.40 -10.16
N GLY A 97 -4.74 0.15 -10.44
CA GLY A 97 -5.56 -0.23 -11.58
C GLY A 97 -6.67 -1.23 -11.25
N ILE A 98 -7.74 -1.19 -12.07
CA ILE A 98 -9.01 -1.88 -11.82
C ILE A 98 -9.04 -3.19 -12.63
N LEU A 99 -9.08 -3.08 -13.96
CA LEU A 99 -9.03 -4.21 -14.90
C LEU A 99 -7.59 -4.60 -15.21
N SER A 100 -6.79 -3.63 -15.63
CA SER A 100 -5.35 -3.80 -15.84
C SER A 100 -4.62 -3.45 -14.55
N LYS A 101 -3.89 -4.40 -13.99
CA LYS A 101 -3.06 -4.20 -12.80
C LYS A 101 -1.70 -3.69 -13.21
N ASN A 102 -1.32 -2.54 -12.65
CA ASN A 102 0.01 -1.98 -12.75
C ASN A 102 0.71 -2.20 -11.41
N VAL A 103 1.81 -2.95 -11.45
CA VAL A 103 2.66 -3.23 -10.29
C VAL A 103 4.00 -2.54 -10.52
N THR A 104 4.41 -1.70 -9.59
CA THR A 104 5.70 -1.00 -9.66
C THR A 104 6.51 -1.34 -8.43
N ASP A 105 7.69 -1.89 -8.66
CA ASP A 105 8.59 -2.36 -7.60
C ASP A 105 9.80 -1.43 -7.50
N SER A 106 10.08 -0.99 -6.27
CA SER A 106 11.28 -0.20 -5.93
C SER A 106 12.11 -0.97 -4.92
N SER A 107 13.25 -1.52 -5.36
CA SER A 107 14.18 -2.20 -4.46
C SER A 107 14.71 -1.27 -3.37
N LEU A 108 14.67 -1.70 -2.11
CA LEU A 108 15.18 -0.92 -0.97
C LEU A 108 16.68 -0.62 -1.09
N VAL A 109 17.44 -1.53 -1.71
CA VAL A 109 18.88 -1.34 -1.98
C VAL A 109 19.13 -0.17 -2.92
N LYS A 110 18.23 0.05 -3.89
CA LYS A 110 18.35 1.12 -4.89
C LYS A 110 17.74 2.45 -4.44
N VAL A 111 17.13 2.50 -3.26
CA VAL A 111 16.61 3.73 -2.67
C VAL A 111 17.77 4.59 -2.20
N THR A 112 17.88 5.79 -2.79
CA THR A 112 18.92 6.77 -2.47
C THR A 112 18.42 7.78 -1.45
N ASP A 113 17.20 8.30 -1.63
CA ASP A 113 16.62 9.31 -0.76
C ASP A 113 15.10 9.15 -0.67
N VAL A 114 14.54 9.60 0.45
CA VAL A 114 13.11 9.47 0.79
C VAL A 114 12.61 10.77 1.38
N LYS A 115 11.82 11.49 0.58
CA LYS A 115 11.17 12.72 1.00
C LYS A 115 9.75 12.42 1.44
N MET A 116 9.32 13.05 2.52
CA MET A 116 7.95 12.98 3.01
C MET A 116 7.43 14.39 3.14
N GLU A 117 6.29 14.65 2.51
CA GLU A 117 5.61 15.93 2.60
C GLU A 117 4.28 15.75 3.31
N GLN A 118 4.08 16.53 4.38
CA GLN A 118 2.85 16.49 5.16
C GLN A 118 2.36 17.92 5.42
N SER A 119 1.22 18.26 4.81
CA SER A 119 0.55 19.54 5.05
C SER A 119 0.01 19.64 6.47
N ALA A 120 -0.39 20.85 6.91
CA ALA A 120 -1.00 21.04 8.23
C ALA A 120 -2.25 20.15 8.43
N PHE A 121 -3.11 20.06 7.42
CA PHE A 121 -4.25 19.14 7.41
C PHE A 121 -3.81 17.68 7.34
N GLY A 122 -2.76 17.38 6.58
CA GLY A 122 -2.16 16.04 6.54
C GLY A 122 -1.69 15.58 7.92
N ARG A 123 -1.15 16.47 8.76
CA ARG A 123 -0.79 16.15 10.14
C ARG A 123 -2.01 15.90 11.02
N LEU A 124 -3.05 16.73 10.87
CA LEU A 124 -4.28 16.59 11.66
C LEU A 124 -5.01 15.28 11.36
N PHE A 125 -5.05 14.89 10.08
CA PHE A 125 -5.74 13.68 9.60
C PHE A 125 -4.79 12.52 9.29
N ASN A 126 -3.52 12.62 9.70
CA ASN A 126 -2.50 11.59 9.54
C ASN A 126 -2.34 11.00 8.11
N TYR A 127 -2.34 11.86 7.09
CA TYR A 127 -2.00 11.48 5.71
C TYR A 127 -0.89 12.36 5.14
N GLY A 128 -0.14 11.84 4.17
CA GLY A 128 0.95 12.59 3.53
C GLY A 128 1.43 11.95 2.23
N ASP A 129 2.31 12.67 1.53
CA ASP A 129 2.94 12.22 0.30
C ASP A 129 4.35 11.69 0.62
N ILE A 130 4.74 10.60 -0.03
CA ILE A 130 6.09 10.03 0.08
C ILE A 130 6.69 9.93 -1.31
N GLU A 131 7.84 10.55 -1.49
CA GLU A 131 8.62 10.53 -2.72
C GLU A 131 9.88 9.71 -2.48
N ILE A 132 10.01 8.62 -3.24
CA ILE A 132 11.16 7.72 -3.20
C ILE A 132 12.02 7.99 -4.43
N LEU A 133 13.26 8.39 -4.18
CA LEU A 133 14.26 8.59 -5.21
C LEU A 133 15.12 7.33 -5.31
N THR A 134 15.22 6.78 -6.52
CA THR A 134 16.01 5.58 -6.80
C THR A 134 17.11 5.86 -7.81
N ALA A 135 18.19 5.08 -7.74
CA ALA A 135 19.32 5.21 -8.66
C ALA A 135 19.04 4.76 -10.12
N SER A 136 17.80 4.43 -10.48
CA SER A 136 17.42 3.97 -11.83
C SER A 136 16.87 5.12 -12.69
N GLU A 137 16.93 4.99 -14.04
CA GLU A 137 16.53 6.05 -14.99
C GLU A 137 15.05 6.49 -14.90
N PHE A 138 14.17 5.72 -14.25
CA PHE A 138 12.77 6.06 -13.98
C PHE A 138 12.56 6.61 -12.56
N GLY A 139 13.57 7.32 -12.05
CA GLY A 139 13.99 7.41 -10.64
C GLY A 139 13.09 8.07 -9.59
N VAL A 140 11.80 8.30 -9.83
CA VAL A 140 10.90 8.90 -8.85
C VAL A 140 9.60 8.11 -8.71
N ASN A 141 9.41 7.48 -7.56
CA ASN A 141 8.12 6.88 -7.18
C ASN A 141 7.42 7.80 -6.18
N LEU A 142 6.28 8.37 -6.60
CA LEU A 142 5.50 9.26 -5.76
C LEU A 142 4.23 8.55 -5.27
N PHE A 143 4.19 8.30 -3.98
CA PHE A 143 3.02 7.76 -3.31
C PHE A 143 2.21 8.90 -2.72
N ARG A 144 0.98 9.05 -3.19
CA ARG A 144 0.16 10.22 -2.90
C ARG A 144 -0.85 9.95 -1.80
N ARG A 145 -0.77 10.74 -0.73
CA ARG A 145 -1.77 10.86 0.33
C ARG A 145 -1.99 9.50 1.00
N ILE A 146 -0.89 8.84 1.32
CA ILE A 146 -0.88 7.58 2.06
C ILE A 146 -1.33 7.87 3.49
N GLU A 147 -2.08 6.94 4.06
CA GLU A 147 -2.41 6.90 5.48
C GLU A 147 -1.18 6.54 6.33
N GLU A 148 -1.01 7.21 7.47
CA GLU A 148 0.14 6.98 8.37
C GLU A 148 1.51 7.10 7.67
N PRO A 149 1.82 8.23 7.00
CA PRO A 149 3.04 8.37 6.19
C PRO A 149 4.33 8.24 7.01
N ILE A 150 4.28 8.60 8.30
CA ILE A 150 5.40 8.46 9.24
C ILE A 150 5.70 6.97 9.48
N VAL A 151 4.67 6.17 9.76
CA VAL A 151 4.80 4.73 10.00
C VAL A 151 5.32 4.05 8.73
N PHE A 152 4.77 4.42 7.58
CA PHE A 152 5.25 3.91 6.28
C PHE A 152 6.73 4.21 6.07
N LYS A 153 7.14 5.49 6.21
CA LYS A 153 8.54 5.90 6.02
C LYS A 153 9.48 5.18 6.98
N THR A 154 9.18 5.18 8.27
CA THR A 154 10.03 4.56 9.29
C THR A 154 10.15 3.05 9.07
N THR A 155 9.03 2.37 8.75
CA THR A 155 9.04 0.92 8.46
C THR A 155 9.91 0.60 7.25
N MET A 156 9.78 1.39 6.19
CA MET A 156 10.58 1.23 4.98
C MET A 156 12.08 1.47 5.22
N LEU A 157 12.44 2.51 5.98
CA LEU A 157 13.84 2.80 6.31
C LEU A 157 14.45 1.72 7.21
N ASN A 158 13.72 1.25 8.22
CA ASN A 158 14.15 0.14 9.06
C ASN A 158 14.32 -1.15 8.25
N ALA A 159 13.42 -1.42 7.29
CA ALA A 159 13.54 -2.56 6.40
C ALA A 159 14.78 -2.46 5.49
N LYS A 160 15.09 -1.26 4.99
CA LYS A 160 16.32 -1.00 4.20
C LYS A 160 17.57 -1.23 5.05
N GLU A 161 17.62 -0.71 6.26
CA GLU A 161 18.75 -0.90 7.17
C GLU A 161 19.00 -2.38 7.48
N ARG A 162 17.94 -3.13 7.82
CA ARG A 162 18.04 -4.58 8.05
C ARG A 162 18.50 -5.36 6.82
N LEU A 163 18.10 -4.91 5.63
CA LEU A 163 18.55 -5.52 4.38
C LEU A 163 20.05 -5.26 4.12
N GLU A 164 20.54 -4.06 4.45
CA GLU A 164 21.96 -3.70 4.34
C GLU A 164 22.82 -4.40 5.38
N GLN A 165 22.29 -4.66 6.58
CA GLN A 165 22.95 -5.40 7.66
C GLN A 165 22.94 -6.93 7.45
N GLY A 166 22.18 -7.45 6.47
CA GLY A 166 22.00 -8.89 6.24
C GLY A 166 20.94 -9.55 7.13
N ASP A 167 20.47 -8.86 8.18
CA ASP A 167 19.43 -9.30 9.14
C ASP A 167 18.00 -9.39 8.56
N GLY A 168 17.82 -8.98 7.30
CA GLY A 168 16.55 -9.00 6.58
C GLY A 168 16.19 -10.33 5.94
N ALA A 169 17.16 -11.26 5.84
CA ALA A 169 16.96 -12.64 5.40
C ALA A 169 16.94 -13.57 6.61
N ASP A 170 16.07 -14.59 6.62
CA ASP A 170 16.28 -15.73 7.53
C ASP A 170 17.73 -16.21 7.33
N PRO A 171 18.49 -16.47 8.42
CA PRO A 171 19.90 -16.83 8.33
C PRO A 171 20.07 -17.96 7.31
N PRO A 172 21.06 -17.90 6.40
CA PRO A 172 21.35 -19.00 5.51
C PRO A 172 21.40 -20.32 6.31
N THR A 173 20.97 -21.42 5.70
CA THR A 173 20.99 -22.77 6.33
C THR A 173 22.34 -23.08 6.99
N GLU A 174 23.42 -22.56 6.42
CA GLU A 174 24.79 -22.62 6.95
C GLU A 174 24.94 -21.87 8.28
N ASP A 175 24.40 -20.65 8.40
CA ASP A 175 24.35 -19.87 9.66
C ASP A 175 23.46 -20.56 10.71
N ILE A 176 22.36 -21.21 10.32
CA ILE A 176 21.50 -21.95 11.27
C ILE A 176 22.29 -23.10 11.91
N LEU A 177 23.07 -23.84 11.13
CA LEU A 177 23.92 -24.90 11.64
C LEU A 177 25.06 -24.35 12.52
N GLU A 178 25.62 -23.18 12.18
CA GLU A 178 26.64 -22.51 12.99
C GLU A 178 26.09 -21.96 14.32
N ILE A 179 24.84 -21.48 14.32
CA ILE A 179 24.10 -21.09 15.52
C ILE A 179 23.84 -22.30 16.40
N ILE A 180 23.43 -23.44 15.83
CA ILE A 180 23.28 -24.69 16.60
C ILE A 180 24.63 -25.13 17.20
N ALA A 181 25.73 -25.02 16.46
CA ALA A 181 27.07 -25.35 16.96
C ALA A 181 27.57 -24.37 18.05
N SER A 182 27.18 -23.10 18.01
CA SER A 182 27.48 -22.14 19.08
C SER A 182 26.62 -22.35 20.32
N LEU A 183 25.34 -22.71 20.15
CA LEU A 183 24.47 -23.15 21.25
C LEU A 183 25.01 -24.42 21.94
N ASP A 184 25.57 -25.36 21.17
CA ASP A 184 26.17 -26.59 21.69
C ASP A 184 27.39 -26.27 22.57
N ARG A 185 28.23 -25.32 22.14
CA ARG A 185 29.34 -24.81 22.94
C ARG A 185 28.88 -24.13 24.24
N LEU A 186 27.77 -23.38 24.22
CA LEU A 186 27.23 -22.75 25.43
C LEU A 186 26.66 -23.76 26.42
N ARG A 187 26.09 -24.86 25.93
CA ARG A 187 25.70 -26.02 26.75
C ARG A 187 26.93 -26.64 27.41
N ASP A 188 27.99 -26.87 26.64
CA ASP A 188 29.23 -27.48 27.16
C ASP A 188 29.93 -26.60 28.21
N LEU A 189 29.79 -25.27 28.10
CA LEU A 189 30.25 -24.31 29.11
C LEU A 189 29.34 -24.23 30.35
N GLY A 190 28.23 -24.97 30.39
CA GLY A 190 27.25 -24.96 31.48
C GLY A 190 26.42 -23.67 31.56
N ILE A 191 26.43 -22.84 30.51
CA ILE A 191 25.68 -21.57 30.44
C ILE A 191 24.23 -21.85 30.02
N LEU A 192 24.01 -22.87 29.19
CA LEU A 192 22.70 -23.26 28.68
C LEU A 192 22.32 -24.64 29.22
N SER A 193 21.10 -24.80 29.72
CA SER A 193 20.60 -26.13 30.11
C SER A 193 20.31 -27.01 28.89
N GLU A 194 20.31 -28.32 29.08
CA GLU A 194 20.05 -29.29 28.00
C GLU A 194 18.64 -29.14 27.41
N GLU A 195 17.67 -28.76 28.24
CA GLU A 195 16.29 -28.53 27.84
C GLU A 195 16.15 -27.24 27.00
N GLU A 196 16.81 -26.15 27.40
CA GLU A 196 16.85 -24.89 26.63
C GLU A 196 17.59 -25.06 25.29
N PHE A 197 18.65 -25.88 25.27
CA PHE A 197 19.36 -26.22 24.04
C PHE A 197 18.45 -26.94 23.06
N ASN A 198 17.76 -28.00 23.50
CA ASN A 198 16.90 -28.81 22.64
C ASN A 198 15.72 -28.00 22.09
N GLN A 199 15.08 -27.16 22.91
CA GLN A 199 14.01 -26.26 22.44
C GLN A 199 14.50 -25.31 21.35
N LYS A 200 15.63 -24.61 21.57
CA LYS A 200 16.18 -23.68 20.57
C LYS A 200 16.65 -24.39 19.30
N LYS A 201 17.22 -25.58 19.42
CA LYS A 201 17.64 -26.40 18.29
C LYS A 201 16.45 -26.83 17.44
N GLU A 202 15.36 -27.32 18.04
CA GLU A 202 14.13 -27.66 17.32
C GLU A 202 13.52 -26.45 16.63
N GLU A 203 13.44 -25.31 17.32
CA GLU A 203 12.94 -24.06 16.74
C GLU A 203 13.74 -23.63 15.50
N LEU A 204 15.07 -23.73 15.58
CA LEU A 204 15.98 -23.36 14.49
C LEU A 204 15.93 -24.36 13.33
N LEU A 205 15.83 -25.66 13.60
CA LEU A 205 15.68 -26.68 12.57
C LEU A 205 14.32 -26.59 11.86
N ALA A 206 13.27 -26.13 12.53
CA ALA A 206 11.95 -25.91 11.92
C ALA A 206 11.92 -24.72 10.94
N ARG A 207 12.96 -23.87 10.95
CA ARG A 207 13.13 -22.73 10.01
C ARG A 207 13.94 -23.09 8.75
N LEU A 208 14.49 -24.30 8.68
CA LEU A 208 15.14 -24.87 7.49
C LEU A 208 14.12 -25.38 6.48
#